data_AF-V6AQS0-F1
#
_entry.id   AF-V6AQS0-F1
#
_cell.length_a   1.000
_cell.length_b   1.000
_cell.length_c   1.000
_cell.angle_alpha   90.00
_cell.angle_beta   90.00
_cell.angle_gamma   90.00
#
_symmetry.space_group_name_H-M   'P 1'
#
loop_
_entity.id
_entity.type
_entity.pdbx_description
1 polymer ?
#
loop_
_entity_poly.entity_id
_entity_poly.type
_entity_poly.pdbx_seq_one_letter_code
_entity_poly.pdbx_strand_id
1 'polypeptide(L)'
;MKILLLLAVLPAFVIPVLAQEFQQLPTDKGTLLVKISTDPVEPKINDLTKMKIDFINPNTNVIQEHIDYKVTVTKDDSPVFGPIPLTHTSIGTVTIPVEFRENGEHKIKIEVEGILFQPIPSETVTFTKIIGDAAAQPVDNGNGNGGCLIATAAYGTEMSSQVQTLREVRDSVLLRTESGSSFMAVFNSAYYSFSPAVADLERQSPAFKEVVKLAITPMLSTMSILSYVDINSEQQMLGYGIGIILLNLGIYFAIPAAIIIKLRRK
;
A
#
# COMPACT_ATOMS: atom_id res chain seq x y z
N MET A 1 37.08 30.42 -25.40
CA MET A 1 36.34 29.54 -24.47
C MET A 1 35.00 30.23 -24.21
N LYS A 2 33.96 30.12 -25.06
CA LYS A 2 33.12 28.96 -25.41
C LYS A 2 32.55 28.22 -24.20
N ILE A 3 31.25 28.43 -23.97
CA ILE A 3 30.14 27.48 -23.67
C ILE A 3 29.04 28.34 -22.99
N LEU A 4 28.14 28.97 -23.75
CA LEU A 4 26.92 28.44 -24.38
C LEU A 4 25.80 28.12 -23.38
N LEU A 5 24.81 29.03 -23.34
CA LEU A 5 23.37 28.82 -23.21
C LEU A 5 22.93 27.38 -22.89
N LEU A 6 22.28 27.19 -21.73
CA LEU A 6 21.42 26.03 -21.51
C LEU A 6 20.06 26.49 -20.98
N LEU A 7 19.08 26.22 -21.81
CA LEU A 7 17.68 26.61 -21.79
C LEU A 7 16.97 25.99 -20.58
N ALA A 8 16.18 26.79 -19.87
CA ALA A 8 15.24 26.32 -18.87
C ALA A 8 14.17 25.43 -19.53
N VAL A 9 14.11 24.16 -19.13
CA VAL A 9 12.98 23.27 -19.41
C VAL A 9 12.32 22.94 -18.07
N LEU A 10 11.18 23.57 -17.84
CA LEU A 10 10.30 23.35 -16.69
C LEU A 10 9.59 21.99 -16.85
N PRO A 11 9.66 21.03 -15.90
CA PRO A 11 8.66 19.98 -15.86
C PRO A 11 7.48 20.50 -15.03
N ALA A 12 6.41 20.87 -15.70
CA ALA A 12 5.11 21.10 -15.07
C ALA A 12 4.58 19.76 -14.56
N PHE A 13 4.82 19.43 -13.29
CA PHE A 13 4.11 18.34 -12.62
C PHE A 13 2.89 18.91 -11.90
N VAL A 14 1.77 18.84 -12.63
CA VAL A 14 0.40 18.88 -12.15
C VAL A 14 0.24 17.88 -10.99
N ILE A 15 -0.19 18.38 -9.83
CA ILE A 15 -0.77 17.60 -8.75
C ILE A 15 -1.95 16.77 -9.27
N PRO A 16 -2.03 15.44 -9.01
CA PRO A 16 -3.28 14.74 -9.17
C PRO A 16 -4.14 14.93 -7.92
N VAL A 17 -5.30 15.49 -8.20
CA VAL A 17 -6.52 15.53 -7.40
C VAL A 17 -6.85 14.14 -6.85
N LEU A 18 -7.34 14.12 -5.61
CA LEU A 18 -7.91 12.98 -4.90
C LEU A 18 -8.80 12.12 -5.81
N ALA A 19 -8.49 10.84 -5.97
CA ALA A 19 -9.39 9.88 -6.62
C ALA A 19 -9.20 8.47 -6.04
N GLN A 20 -10.21 8.03 -5.30
CA GLN A 20 -10.77 6.67 -5.25
C GLN A 20 -9.83 5.55 -5.73
N GLU A 21 -9.45 4.62 -4.83
CA GLU A 21 -8.64 3.43 -5.15
C GLU A 21 -9.29 2.58 -6.26
N PHE A 22 -9.01 2.95 -7.50
CA PHE A 22 -9.22 2.14 -8.67
C PHE A 22 -7.86 1.56 -9.02
N GLN A 23 -7.65 0.27 -8.73
CA GLN A 23 -6.42 -0.39 -9.07
C GLN A 23 -6.38 -0.57 -10.60
N GLN A 24 -5.67 0.33 -11.27
CA GLN A 24 -5.43 0.33 -12.70
C GLN A 24 -3.97 -0.05 -12.94
N LEU A 25 -3.74 -1.15 -13.67
CA LEU A 25 -2.40 -1.66 -13.97
C LEU A 25 -2.27 -1.91 -15.47
N PRO A 26 -1.08 -1.67 -16.08
CA PRO A 26 -0.81 -2.12 -17.43
C PRO A 26 -0.69 -3.64 -17.50
N THR A 27 -1.01 -4.22 -18.65
CA THR A 27 -0.62 -5.58 -18.99
C THR A 27 0.91 -5.70 -19.08
N ASP A 28 1.44 -6.93 -18.96
CA ASP A 28 2.87 -7.23 -19.06
C ASP A 28 3.55 -6.73 -20.35
N LYS A 29 2.80 -6.64 -21.47
CA LYS A 29 3.29 -6.02 -22.72
C LYS A 29 2.79 -4.60 -22.94
N GLY A 30 1.97 -4.07 -22.03
CA GLY A 30 1.53 -2.67 -22.02
C GLY A 30 0.55 -2.29 -23.13
N THR A 31 -0.04 -3.25 -23.85
CA THR A 31 -1.03 -2.95 -24.90
C THR A 31 -2.32 -2.40 -24.31
N LEU A 32 -2.66 -2.79 -23.08
CA LEU A 32 -3.85 -2.35 -22.36
C LEU A 32 -3.53 -1.90 -20.94
N LEU A 33 -4.34 -0.96 -20.46
CA LEU A 33 -4.52 -0.68 -19.04
C LEU A 33 -5.78 -1.43 -18.59
N VAL A 34 -5.69 -2.18 -17.50
CA VAL A 34 -6.82 -2.90 -16.92
C VAL A 34 -7.13 -2.27 -15.59
N LYS A 35 -8.39 -1.93 -15.37
CA LYS A 35 -8.89 -1.35 -14.14
C LYS A 35 -9.91 -2.29 -13.52
N ILE A 36 -9.73 -2.62 -12.24
CA ILE A 36 -10.67 -3.46 -11.50
C ILE A 36 -11.36 -2.68 -10.38
N SER A 37 -12.60 -3.07 -10.07
CA SER A 37 -13.35 -2.61 -8.90
C SER A 37 -14.32 -3.68 -8.42
N THR A 38 -14.69 -3.66 -7.15
CA THR A 38 -15.63 -4.61 -6.55
C THR A 38 -16.82 -3.89 -5.94
N ASP A 39 -17.99 -4.51 -6.01
CA ASP A 39 -19.21 -4.10 -5.30
C ASP A 39 -19.74 -5.31 -4.50
N PRO A 40 -19.66 -5.28 -3.15
CA PRO A 40 -19.15 -4.18 -2.32
C PRO A 40 -17.63 -3.95 -2.47
N VAL A 41 -17.18 -2.72 -2.16
CA VAL A 41 -15.76 -2.31 -2.27
C VAL A 41 -14.83 -3.19 -1.43
N GLU A 42 -15.34 -3.65 -0.28
CA GLU A 42 -14.72 -4.63 0.60
C GLU A 42 -15.53 -5.94 0.50
N PRO A 43 -15.06 -6.91 -0.32
CA PRO A 43 -15.76 -8.17 -0.48
C PRO A 43 -15.66 -9.01 0.80
N LYS A 44 -16.75 -9.71 1.13
CA LYS A 44 -16.82 -10.63 2.27
C LYS A 44 -16.88 -12.07 1.80
N ILE A 45 -16.46 -13.00 2.67
CA ILE A 45 -16.55 -14.43 2.39
C ILE A 45 -18.02 -14.84 2.28
N ASN A 46 -18.32 -15.76 1.37
CA ASN A 46 -19.64 -16.34 1.09
C ASN A 46 -20.69 -15.31 0.63
N ASP A 47 -20.30 -14.05 0.43
CA ASP A 47 -21.13 -13.02 -0.17
C ASP A 47 -20.80 -12.91 -1.66
N LEU A 48 -21.84 -12.74 -2.47
CA LEU A 48 -21.68 -12.52 -3.90
C LEU A 48 -21.09 -11.14 -4.14
N THR A 49 -19.92 -11.09 -4.76
CA THR A 49 -19.23 -9.85 -5.10
C THR A 49 -19.26 -9.61 -6.60
N LYS A 50 -19.68 -8.42 -7.02
CA LYS A 50 -19.61 -8.02 -8.42
C LYS A 50 -18.25 -7.41 -8.71
N MET A 51 -17.41 -8.13 -9.44
CA MET A 51 -16.12 -7.65 -9.89
C MET A 51 -16.27 -7.01 -11.27
N LYS A 52 -16.08 -5.69 -11.35
CA LYS A 52 -16.09 -4.93 -12.59
C LYS A 52 -14.67 -4.79 -13.12
N ILE A 53 -14.48 -5.07 -14.41
CA ILE A 53 -13.21 -4.94 -15.15
C ILE A 53 -13.44 -3.98 -16.31
N ASP A 54 -12.61 -2.96 -16.40
CA ASP A 54 -12.58 -1.99 -17.49
C ASP A 54 -11.25 -2.15 -18.24
N PHE A 55 -11.30 -2.47 -19.54
CA PHE A 55 -10.14 -2.52 -20.43
C PHE A 55 -9.98 -1.15 -21.09
N ILE A 56 -8.80 -0.55 -21.00
CA ILE A 56 -8.54 0.83 -21.38
C ILE A 56 -7.33 0.87 -22.32
N ASN A 57 -7.44 1.66 -23.39
CA ASN A 57 -6.33 1.89 -24.29
C ASN A 57 -5.35 2.92 -23.65
N PRO A 58 -4.07 2.59 -23.46
CA PRO A 58 -3.11 3.48 -22.78
C PRO A 58 -2.85 4.79 -23.51
N ASN A 59 -3.01 4.83 -24.83
CA ASN A 59 -2.71 6.02 -25.64
C ASN A 59 -3.87 7.03 -25.63
N THR A 60 -5.11 6.53 -25.62
CA THR A 60 -6.31 7.39 -25.67
C THR A 60 -6.97 7.56 -24.31
N ASN A 61 -6.66 6.70 -23.34
CA ASN A 61 -7.31 6.60 -22.03
C ASN A 61 -8.83 6.39 -22.11
N VAL A 62 -9.30 5.76 -23.19
CA VAL A 62 -10.70 5.39 -23.45
C VAL A 62 -10.86 3.88 -23.31
N ILE A 63 -12.07 3.43 -22.94
CA ILE A 63 -12.41 2.00 -22.91
C ILE A 63 -12.10 1.36 -24.27
N GLN A 64 -11.35 0.27 -24.25
CA GLN A 64 -11.04 -0.53 -25.43
C GLN A 64 -12.15 -1.55 -25.66
N GLU A 65 -12.91 -1.35 -26.74
CA GLU A 65 -13.95 -2.26 -27.19
C GLU A 65 -13.36 -3.54 -27.80
N HIS A 66 -14.21 -4.58 -27.87
CA HIS A 66 -13.92 -5.88 -28.48
C HIS A 66 -12.67 -6.57 -27.92
N ILE A 67 -12.75 -7.03 -26.68
CA ILE A 67 -11.65 -7.72 -25.98
C ILE A 67 -11.97 -9.20 -25.82
N ASP A 68 -11.02 -10.06 -26.17
CA ASP A 68 -11.04 -11.49 -25.86
C ASP A 68 -10.17 -11.75 -24.63
N TYR A 69 -10.77 -12.24 -23.55
CA TYR A 69 -10.11 -12.37 -22.25
C TYR A 69 -10.48 -13.64 -21.49
N LYS A 70 -9.61 -14.00 -20.55
CA LYS A 70 -9.82 -15.02 -19.51
C LYS A 70 -9.56 -14.39 -18.15
N VAL A 71 -10.26 -14.89 -17.15
CA VAL A 71 -10.13 -14.48 -15.76
C VAL A 71 -9.99 -15.72 -14.91
N THR A 72 -8.96 -15.71 -14.06
CA THR A 72 -8.70 -16.73 -13.05
C THR A 72 -8.46 -16.02 -11.73
N VAL A 73 -9.15 -16.47 -10.69
CA VAL A 73 -8.84 -16.07 -9.32
C VAL A 73 -8.17 -17.26 -8.65
N THR A 74 -6.97 -17.05 -8.12
CA THR A 74 -6.25 -18.04 -7.34
C THR A 74 -6.06 -17.59 -5.90
N LYS A 75 -5.97 -18.56 -5.01
CA LYS A 75 -5.50 -18.39 -3.63
C LYS A 75 -4.41 -19.44 -3.40
N ASP A 76 -3.27 -19.04 -2.87
CA ASP A 76 -2.11 -19.94 -2.67
C ASP A 76 -1.79 -20.76 -3.94
N ASP A 77 -1.85 -20.10 -5.11
CA ASP A 77 -1.68 -20.66 -6.45
C ASP A 77 -2.71 -21.74 -6.88
N SER A 78 -3.72 -21.99 -6.05
CA SER A 78 -4.85 -22.87 -6.36
C SER A 78 -6.04 -22.07 -6.93
N PRO A 79 -6.66 -22.49 -8.05
CA PRO A 79 -7.77 -21.76 -8.65
C PRO A 79 -9.03 -21.90 -7.79
N VAL A 80 -9.57 -20.76 -7.33
CA VAL A 80 -10.82 -20.67 -6.56
C VAL A 80 -11.98 -20.13 -7.39
N PHE A 81 -11.69 -19.45 -8.51
CA PHE A 81 -12.67 -19.07 -9.54
C PHE A 81 -12.01 -19.08 -10.91
N GLY A 82 -12.73 -19.57 -11.93
CA GLY A 82 -12.18 -19.73 -13.27
C GLY A 82 -11.12 -20.84 -13.36
N PRO A 83 -10.27 -20.85 -14.41
CA PRO A 83 -10.29 -19.93 -15.54
C PRO A 83 -11.63 -19.97 -16.26
N ILE A 84 -12.23 -18.81 -16.50
CA ILE A 84 -13.38 -18.75 -17.41
C ILE A 84 -12.92 -19.15 -18.83
N PRO A 85 -13.78 -19.76 -19.65
CA PRO A 85 -13.47 -19.95 -21.06
C PRO A 85 -13.17 -18.60 -21.73
N LEU A 86 -12.40 -18.62 -22.82
CA LEU A 86 -12.09 -17.41 -23.57
C LEU A 86 -13.40 -16.70 -23.94
N THR A 87 -13.58 -15.49 -23.42
CA THR A 87 -14.83 -14.74 -23.48
C THR A 87 -14.60 -13.41 -24.19
N HIS A 88 -15.57 -12.98 -25.00
CA HIS A 88 -15.53 -11.72 -25.73
C HIS A 88 -16.40 -10.65 -25.06
N THR A 89 -15.89 -9.43 -24.91
CA THR A 89 -16.70 -8.24 -24.58
C THR A 89 -16.66 -7.21 -25.69
N SER A 90 -17.82 -6.83 -26.21
CA SER A 90 -17.90 -5.79 -27.26
C SER A 90 -17.71 -4.39 -26.70
N ILE A 91 -18.15 -4.13 -25.46
CA ILE A 91 -18.12 -2.80 -24.86
C ILE A 91 -16.84 -2.48 -24.07
N GLY A 92 -15.94 -3.45 -23.86
CA GLY A 92 -14.69 -3.24 -23.12
C GLY A 92 -14.82 -3.12 -21.60
N THR A 93 -16.03 -3.19 -21.07
CA THR A 93 -16.35 -3.26 -19.65
C THR A 93 -17.11 -4.55 -19.36
N VAL A 94 -16.74 -5.26 -18.30
CA VAL A 94 -17.43 -6.49 -17.87
C VAL A 94 -17.66 -6.50 -16.38
N THR A 95 -18.71 -7.19 -15.94
CA THR A 95 -19.00 -7.41 -14.52
C THR A 95 -19.17 -8.91 -14.29
N ILE A 96 -18.32 -9.48 -13.45
CA ILE A 96 -18.25 -10.89 -13.16
C ILE A 96 -18.68 -11.11 -11.70
N PRO A 97 -19.74 -11.89 -11.44
CA PRO A 97 -20.07 -12.29 -10.08
C PRO A 97 -19.06 -13.34 -9.58
N VAL A 98 -18.38 -13.03 -8.48
CA VAL A 98 -17.42 -13.91 -7.83
C VAL A 98 -17.85 -14.12 -6.38
N GLU A 99 -17.94 -15.37 -5.95
CA GLU A 99 -18.13 -15.73 -4.55
C GLU A 99 -16.78 -16.17 -3.99
N PHE A 100 -16.23 -15.39 -3.08
CA PHE A 100 -15.00 -15.75 -2.39
C PHE A 100 -15.35 -16.63 -1.18
N ARG A 101 -14.78 -17.84 -1.11
CA ARG A 101 -15.11 -18.81 -0.05
C ARG A 101 -14.07 -18.90 1.05
N GLU A 102 -12.95 -18.21 0.85
CA GLU A 102 -11.82 -18.28 1.75
C GLU A 102 -11.35 -16.89 2.14
N ASN A 103 -10.83 -16.78 3.36
CA ASN A 103 -10.14 -15.59 3.82
C ASN A 103 -8.74 -15.50 3.19
N GLY A 104 -8.25 -14.27 3.04
CA GLY A 104 -6.84 -13.98 2.75
C GLY A 104 -6.60 -13.41 1.37
N GLU A 105 -5.34 -13.47 0.94
CA GLU A 105 -4.91 -12.94 -0.34
C GLU A 105 -5.43 -13.77 -1.51
N HIS A 106 -6.09 -13.10 -2.44
CA HIS A 106 -6.52 -13.66 -3.71
C HIS A 106 -5.83 -12.92 -4.85
N LYS A 107 -5.30 -13.68 -5.81
CA LYS A 107 -4.69 -13.15 -7.03
C LYS A 107 -5.69 -13.28 -8.17
N ILE A 108 -6.07 -12.16 -8.75
CA ILE A 108 -6.96 -12.07 -9.91
C ILE A 108 -6.06 -11.90 -11.13
N LYS A 109 -5.86 -12.98 -11.88
CA LYS A 109 -5.14 -12.99 -13.15
C LYS A 109 -6.12 -12.78 -14.30
N ILE A 110 -5.86 -11.76 -15.10
CA ILE A 110 -6.58 -11.47 -16.34
C ILE A 110 -5.62 -11.70 -17.49
N GLU A 111 -6.02 -12.55 -18.44
CA GLU A 111 -5.27 -12.86 -19.65
C GLU A 111 -6.05 -12.33 -20.84
N VAL A 112 -5.38 -11.63 -21.76
CA VAL A 112 -5.97 -11.04 -22.96
C VAL A 112 -5.33 -11.64 -24.19
N GLU A 113 -6.16 -12.15 -25.11
CA GLU A 113 -5.71 -12.88 -26.30
C GLU A 113 -6.20 -12.23 -27.61
N GLY A 114 -7.05 -11.21 -27.55
CA GLY A 114 -7.56 -10.52 -28.74
C GLY A 114 -8.11 -9.13 -28.45
N ILE A 115 -7.99 -8.23 -29.43
CA ILE A 115 -8.48 -6.85 -29.42
C ILE A 115 -9.07 -6.53 -30.80
N LEU A 116 -10.25 -5.91 -30.88
CA LEU A 116 -10.91 -5.52 -32.14
C LEU A 116 -10.99 -6.67 -33.17
N PHE A 117 -11.31 -7.87 -32.69
CA PHE A 117 -11.37 -9.12 -33.49
C PHE A 117 -10.04 -9.57 -34.10
N GLN A 118 -8.93 -8.98 -33.67
CA GLN A 118 -7.58 -9.38 -34.06
C GLN A 118 -6.91 -10.10 -32.88
N PRO A 119 -6.33 -11.30 -33.10
CA PRO A 119 -5.59 -11.98 -32.06
C PRO A 119 -4.32 -11.19 -31.72
N ILE A 120 -3.99 -11.13 -30.44
CA ILE A 120 -2.75 -10.54 -29.94
C ILE A 120 -1.92 -11.61 -29.22
N PRO A 121 -0.59 -11.44 -29.12
CA PRO A 121 0.23 -12.34 -28.30
C PRO A 121 -0.23 -12.26 -26.85
N SER A 122 -0.68 -13.38 -26.25
CA SER A 122 -1.26 -13.42 -24.90
C SER A 122 -0.56 -12.50 -23.90
N GLU A 123 -1.34 -11.62 -23.28
CA GLU A 123 -0.90 -10.62 -22.31
C GLU A 123 -1.57 -10.86 -20.97
N THR A 124 -0.85 -10.61 -19.89
CA THR A 124 -1.34 -10.89 -18.55
C THR A 124 -1.21 -9.70 -17.63
N VAL A 125 -2.16 -9.58 -16.70
CA VAL A 125 -2.11 -8.66 -15.57
C VAL A 125 -2.63 -9.39 -14.34
N THR A 126 -2.00 -9.16 -13.18
CA THR A 126 -2.40 -9.79 -11.92
C THR A 126 -2.67 -8.71 -10.89
N PHE A 127 -3.84 -8.80 -10.25
CA PHE A 127 -4.24 -7.95 -9.14
C PHE A 127 -4.30 -8.76 -7.86
N THR A 128 -3.94 -8.13 -6.76
CA THR A 128 -4.01 -8.75 -5.43
C THR A 128 -5.16 -8.12 -4.64
N LYS A 129 -6.09 -8.94 -4.16
CA LYS A 129 -7.21 -8.50 -3.32
C LYS A 129 -7.27 -9.34 -2.05
N ILE A 130 -7.34 -8.68 -0.89
CA ILE A 130 -7.51 -9.35 0.40
C ILE A 130 -9.00 -9.48 0.70
N ILE A 131 -9.46 -10.71 0.98
CA ILE A 131 -10.87 -11.01 1.25
C ILE A 131 -11.07 -11.43 2.71
N GLY A 132 -12.05 -10.82 3.35
CA GLY A 132 -12.44 -11.03 4.75
C GLY A 132 -11.38 -10.61 5.78
N ASP A 133 -11.73 -10.73 7.06
CA ASP A 133 -10.84 -10.44 8.20
C ASP A 133 -9.82 -11.57 8.39
N ALA A 134 -8.90 -11.70 7.43
CA ALA A 134 -7.90 -12.76 7.41
C ALA A 134 -6.74 -12.47 8.37
N ALA A 135 -6.93 -12.82 9.63
CA ALA A 135 -5.82 -13.27 10.47
C ALA A 135 -5.22 -14.55 9.83
N ALA A 136 -3.88 -14.61 9.78
CA ALA A 136 -3.02 -15.61 9.09
C ALA A 136 -2.71 -15.28 7.62
N GLN A 137 -1.55 -14.64 7.42
CA GLN A 137 -0.85 -14.45 6.15
C GLN A 137 -0.01 -15.70 5.81
N PRO A 138 0.12 -16.10 4.54
CA PRO A 138 1.39 -16.63 4.04
C PRO A 138 2.29 -15.48 3.58
N VAL A 139 3.58 -15.75 3.69
CA VAL A 139 4.74 -14.87 3.52
C VAL A 139 4.81 -14.27 2.10
N ASP A 140 4.78 -12.94 1.98
CA ASP A 140 5.10 -12.24 0.71
C ASP A 140 6.62 -12.09 0.57
N ASN A 141 7.17 -12.77 -0.43
CA ASN A 141 8.51 -12.49 -0.95
C ASN A 141 8.40 -11.37 -1.99
N GLY A 142 8.53 -10.14 -1.52
CA GLY A 142 9.07 -9.02 -2.28
C GLY A 142 8.27 -8.58 -3.49
N ASN A 143 7.20 -7.80 -3.27
CA ASN A 143 7.15 -6.44 -3.80
C ASN A 143 5.98 -5.64 -3.21
N GLY A 144 6.29 -4.82 -2.21
CA GLY A 144 5.73 -3.47 -2.09
C GLY A 144 4.25 -3.35 -1.72
N ASN A 145 3.89 -3.69 -0.48
CA ASN A 145 2.96 -2.82 0.24
C ASN A 145 3.52 -2.48 1.63
N GLY A 146 4.17 -1.32 1.71
CA GLY A 146 4.83 -0.81 2.90
C GLY A 146 3.84 -0.33 3.97
N GLY A 147 3.12 -1.26 4.58
CA GLY A 147 2.15 -1.01 5.65
C GLY A 147 2.78 -0.84 7.04
N CYS A 148 2.12 -0.07 7.91
CA CYS A 148 2.51 0.11 9.31
C CYS A 148 2.10 -1.10 10.18
N LEU A 149 2.56 -2.31 9.85
CA LEU A 149 2.19 -3.60 10.47
C LEU A 149 2.04 -3.59 12.01
N ILE A 150 3.04 -3.09 12.75
CA ILE A 150 3.03 -3.02 14.23
C ILE A 150 1.94 -2.05 14.70
N ALA A 151 1.84 -0.86 14.10
CA ALA A 151 0.83 0.11 14.46
C ALA A 151 -0.58 -0.39 14.13
N THR A 152 -0.76 -1.05 12.98
CA THR A 152 -2.02 -1.70 12.60
C THR A 152 -2.43 -2.77 13.62
N ALA A 153 -1.49 -3.60 14.09
CA ALA A 153 -1.77 -4.62 15.10
C ALA A 153 -2.14 -3.99 16.47
N ALA A 154 -1.41 -2.94 16.88
CA ALA A 154 -1.66 -2.21 18.13
C ALA A 154 -3.00 -1.45 18.14
N TYR A 155 -3.36 -0.79 17.05
CA TYR A 155 -4.57 0.04 16.95
C TYR A 155 -5.78 -0.68 16.33
N GLY A 156 -5.58 -1.90 15.84
CA GLY A 156 -6.63 -2.81 15.39
C GLY A 156 -7.13 -2.60 13.97
N THR A 157 -6.78 -1.49 13.31
CA THR A 157 -7.12 -1.26 11.90
C THR A 157 -6.15 -0.31 11.23
N GLU A 158 -5.91 -0.53 9.94
CA GLU A 158 -5.17 0.38 9.07
C GLU A 158 -5.86 1.75 8.91
N MET A 159 -7.16 1.81 9.17
CA MET A 159 -7.98 3.03 9.11
C MET A 159 -8.02 3.79 10.44
N SER A 160 -7.23 3.37 11.44
CA SER A 160 -7.14 4.09 12.70
C SER A 160 -6.49 5.45 12.46
N SER A 161 -6.96 6.49 13.16
CA SER A 161 -6.45 7.84 12.99
C SER A 161 -4.94 7.92 13.22
N GLN A 162 -4.41 7.12 14.16
CA GLN A 162 -2.98 7.07 14.45
C GLN A 162 -2.15 6.50 13.29
N VAL A 163 -2.64 5.44 12.63
CA VAL A 163 -1.96 4.83 11.47
C VAL A 163 -2.06 5.75 10.25
N GLN A 164 -3.20 6.40 10.06
CA GLN A 164 -3.38 7.37 8.98
C GLN A 164 -2.48 8.60 9.16
N THR A 165 -2.34 9.13 10.37
CA THR A 165 -1.39 10.22 10.65
C THR A 165 0.06 9.83 10.29
N LEU A 166 0.47 8.59 10.56
CA LEU A 166 1.79 8.12 10.14
C LEU A 166 1.97 8.10 8.63
N ARG A 167 0.95 7.63 7.90
CA ARG A 167 0.95 7.62 6.43
C ARG A 167 1.03 9.03 5.89
N GLU A 168 0.22 9.94 6.42
CA GLU A 168 0.24 11.36 6.04
C GLU A 168 1.60 12.02 6.29
N VAL A 169 2.21 11.81 7.47
CA VAL A 169 3.56 12.33 7.77
C VAL A 169 4.61 11.75 6.82
N ARG A 170 4.56 10.43 6.58
CA ARG A 170 5.48 9.76 5.65
C ARG A 170 5.35 10.36 4.25
N ASP A 171 4.14 10.40 3.71
CA ASP A 171 3.88 10.73 2.32
C ASP A 171 3.99 12.23 2.06
N SER A 172 3.50 13.05 2.99
CA SER A 172 3.39 14.50 2.83
C SER A 172 4.55 15.29 3.44
N VAL A 173 5.44 14.65 4.20
CA VAL A 173 6.60 15.31 4.82
C VAL A 173 7.90 14.58 4.48
N LEU A 174 8.02 13.30 4.84
CA LEU A 174 9.30 12.57 4.69
C LEU A 174 9.67 12.28 3.23
N LEU A 175 8.71 11.82 2.42
CA LEU A 175 8.98 11.46 1.03
C LEU A 175 9.12 12.67 0.10
N ARG A 176 8.83 13.89 0.59
CA ARG A 176 9.05 15.13 -0.18
C ARG A 176 10.51 15.60 -0.20
N THR A 177 11.37 15.05 0.65
CA THR A 177 12.79 15.45 0.72
C THR A 177 13.71 14.26 0.42
N GLU A 178 14.90 14.54 -0.11
CA GLU A 178 15.91 13.51 -0.38
C GLU A 178 16.37 12.85 0.93
N SER A 179 16.59 13.66 1.97
CA SER A 179 16.99 13.17 3.29
C SER A 179 15.95 12.26 3.94
N GLY A 180 14.65 12.57 3.81
CA GLY A 180 13.57 11.77 4.38
C GLY A 180 13.33 10.46 3.61
N SER A 181 13.39 10.50 2.27
CA SER A 181 13.28 9.30 1.43
C SER A 181 14.43 8.30 1.66
N SER A 182 15.66 8.80 1.78
CA SER A 182 16.83 7.97 2.13
C SER A 182 16.71 7.33 3.51
N PHE A 183 16.27 8.10 4.51
CA PHE A 183 15.96 7.57 5.84
C PHE A 183 14.89 6.46 5.77
N MET A 184 13.80 6.71 5.04
CA MET A 184 12.71 5.74 4.88
C MET A 184 13.16 4.46 4.18
N ALA A 185 14.10 4.52 3.23
CA ALA A 185 14.64 3.32 2.59
C ALA A 185 15.36 2.41 3.59
N VAL A 186 16.23 2.98 4.43
CA VAL A 186 16.95 2.23 5.48
C VAL A 186 15.98 1.75 6.56
N PHE A 187 15.08 2.64 7.01
CA PHE A 187 14.07 2.31 8.00
C PHE A 187 13.19 1.15 7.53
N ASN A 188 12.67 1.19 6.30
CA ASN A 188 11.81 0.14 5.76
C ASN A 188 12.53 -1.21 5.74
N SER A 189 13.79 -1.25 5.30
CA SER A 189 14.58 -2.48 5.28
C SER A 189 14.68 -3.11 6.68
N ALA A 190 15.00 -2.31 7.69
CA ALA A 190 15.04 -2.79 9.07
C ALA A 190 13.64 -3.15 9.58
N TYR A 191 12.66 -2.27 9.42
CA TYR A 191 11.30 -2.40 9.93
C TYR A 191 10.61 -3.66 9.40
N TYR A 192 10.63 -3.92 8.09
CA TYR A 192 9.99 -5.11 7.52
C TYR A 192 10.72 -6.41 7.85
N SER A 193 11.97 -6.35 8.32
CA SER A 193 12.70 -7.56 8.75
C SER A 193 12.16 -8.18 10.05
N PHE A 194 11.51 -7.38 10.92
CA PHE A 194 11.02 -7.85 12.22
C PHE A 194 9.53 -7.55 12.47
N SER A 195 8.96 -6.55 11.81
CA SER A 195 7.58 -6.11 12.07
C SER A 195 6.49 -7.17 11.85
N PRO A 196 6.60 -8.13 10.90
CA PRO A 196 5.60 -9.20 10.77
C PRO A 196 5.53 -10.07 12.03
N ALA A 197 6.68 -10.50 12.54
CA ALA A 197 6.76 -11.34 13.73
C ALA A 197 6.21 -10.63 14.99
N VAL A 198 6.47 -9.33 15.14
CA VAL A 198 5.93 -8.53 16.24
C VAL A 198 4.41 -8.39 16.13
N ALA A 199 3.90 -8.07 14.93
CA ALA A 199 2.46 -7.94 14.69
C ALA A 199 1.71 -9.26 14.97
N ASP A 200 2.31 -10.40 14.65
CA ASP A 200 1.74 -11.71 14.96
C ASP A 200 1.71 -12.00 16.47
N LEU A 201 2.72 -11.56 17.22
CA LEU A 201 2.72 -11.66 18.68
C LEU A 201 1.63 -10.77 19.31
N GLU A 202 1.41 -9.57 18.78
CA GLU A 202 0.34 -8.67 19.22
C GLU A 202 -1.05 -9.28 19.01
N ARG A 203 -1.26 -9.98 17.90
CA ARG A 203 -2.52 -10.69 17.61
C ARG A 203 -2.80 -11.84 18.59
N GLN A 204 -1.75 -12.52 19.04
CA GLN A 204 -1.86 -13.67 19.95
C GLN A 204 -2.07 -13.28 21.41
N SER A 205 -1.58 -12.11 21.83
CA SER A 205 -1.61 -11.69 23.24
C SER A 205 -2.17 -10.28 23.40
N PRO A 206 -3.41 -10.13 23.91
CA PRO A 206 -4.00 -8.82 24.20
C PRO A 206 -3.17 -7.98 25.18
N ALA A 207 -2.49 -8.61 26.14
CA ALA A 207 -1.60 -7.92 27.07
C ALA A 207 -0.35 -7.39 26.36
N PHE A 208 0.23 -8.17 25.44
CA PHE A 208 1.39 -7.72 24.65
C PHE A 208 1.01 -6.57 23.72
N LYS A 209 -0.16 -6.64 23.07
CA LYS A 209 -0.71 -5.55 22.27
C LYS A 209 -0.80 -4.23 23.03
N GLU A 210 -1.33 -4.24 24.26
CA GLU A 210 -1.44 -3.01 25.07
C GLU A 210 -0.06 -2.48 25.50
N VAL A 211 0.91 -3.36 25.76
CA VAL A 211 2.30 -2.96 26.01
C VAL A 211 2.92 -2.31 24.77
N VAL A 212 2.77 -2.92 23.59
CA VAL A 212 3.28 -2.36 22.33
C VAL A 212 2.61 -1.03 22.03
N LYS A 213 1.29 -0.94 22.16
CA LYS A 213 0.52 0.29 22.00
C LYS A 213 1.02 1.41 22.93
N LEU A 214 1.20 1.12 24.23
CA LEU A 214 1.76 2.07 25.18
C LEU A 214 3.19 2.48 24.79
N ALA A 215 4.00 1.54 24.33
CA ALA A 215 5.37 1.79 23.91
C ALA A 215 5.43 2.68 22.67
N ILE A 216 4.61 2.47 21.65
CA ILE A 216 4.69 3.23 20.39
C ILE A 216 3.95 4.59 20.45
N THR A 217 2.97 4.76 21.35
CA THR A 217 2.15 5.98 21.41
C THR A 217 2.97 7.28 21.54
N PRO A 218 3.99 7.38 22.41
CA PRO A 218 4.83 8.58 22.49
C PRO A 218 5.52 8.89 21.16
N MET A 219 6.07 7.87 20.50
CA MET A 219 6.71 8.03 19.19
C MET A 219 5.74 8.55 18.14
N LEU A 220 4.53 7.98 18.04
CA LEU A 220 3.50 8.45 17.11
C LEU A 220 3.14 9.92 17.35
N SER A 221 3.01 10.29 18.62
CA SER A 221 2.71 11.66 19.02
C SER A 221 3.82 12.62 18.59
N THR A 222 5.09 12.26 18.81
CA THR A 222 6.22 13.09 18.37
C THR A 222 6.33 13.21 16.84
N MET A 223 5.98 12.17 16.09
CA MET A 223 5.96 12.24 14.62
C MET A 223 4.84 13.13 14.09
N SER A 224 3.68 13.18 14.74
CA SER A 224 2.58 14.06 14.34
C SER A 224 2.95 15.54 14.36
N ILE A 225 3.98 15.93 15.14
CA ILE A 225 4.53 17.30 15.17
C ILE A 225 5.02 17.72 13.78
N LEU A 226 5.54 16.77 12.97
CA LEU A 226 5.99 17.04 11.61
C LEU A 226 4.88 17.54 10.69
N SER A 227 3.62 17.18 10.96
CA SER A 227 2.46 17.67 10.19
C SER A 227 2.12 19.13 10.47
N TYR A 228 2.60 19.69 11.58
CA TYR A 228 2.29 21.07 11.99
C TYR A 228 3.41 22.07 11.69
N VAL A 229 4.55 21.60 11.19
CA VAL A 229 5.70 22.46 10.86
C VAL A 229 5.87 22.54 9.34
N ASP A 230 5.96 23.76 8.82
CA ASP A 230 6.22 23.99 7.39
C ASP A 230 7.70 23.71 7.05
N ILE A 231 7.99 22.47 6.67
CA ILE A 231 9.32 22.04 6.23
C ILE A 231 9.50 22.40 4.76
N ASN A 232 10.21 23.50 4.52
CA ASN A 232 10.45 24.03 3.17
C ASN A 232 11.89 23.80 2.67
N SER A 233 12.76 23.22 3.48
CA SER A 233 14.15 22.94 3.10
C SER A 233 14.67 21.61 3.66
N GLU A 234 15.68 21.04 3.01
CA GLU A 234 16.32 19.80 3.46
C GLU A 234 16.98 19.93 4.84
N GLN A 235 17.59 21.08 5.12
CA GLN A 235 18.23 21.35 6.41
C GLN A 235 17.20 21.37 7.55
N GLN A 236 16.00 21.90 7.29
CA GLN A 236 14.90 21.88 8.25
C GLN A 236 14.42 20.45 8.48
N MET A 237 14.26 19.64 7.43
CA MET A 237 13.88 18.22 7.59
C MET A 237 14.92 17.46 8.42
N LEU A 238 16.21 17.62 8.12
CA LEU A 238 17.27 16.98 8.90
C LEU A 238 17.25 17.45 10.37
N GLY A 239 17.10 18.76 10.61
CA GLY A 239 17.03 19.32 11.95
C GLY A 239 15.85 18.78 12.76
N TYR A 240 14.63 18.83 12.20
CA TYR A 240 13.44 18.30 12.86
C TYR A 240 13.49 16.78 13.02
N GLY A 241 13.97 16.04 12.01
CA GLY A 241 14.13 14.60 12.06
C GLY A 241 15.09 14.17 13.18
N ILE A 242 16.27 14.78 13.26
CA ILE A 242 17.23 14.55 14.35
C ILE A 242 16.62 14.95 15.70
N GLY A 243 15.92 16.08 15.77
CA GLY A 243 15.24 16.54 16.97
C GLY A 243 14.21 15.54 17.50
N ILE A 244 13.40 14.95 16.62
CA ILE A 244 12.40 13.93 16.99
C ILE A 244 13.08 12.64 17.44
N ILE A 245 14.16 12.21 16.78
CA ILE A 245 14.93 11.03 17.22
C ILE A 245 15.48 11.25 18.63
N LEU A 246 16.11 12.40 18.89
CA LEU A 246 16.64 12.75 20.21
C LEU A 246 15.54 12.85 21.27
N LEU A 247 14.38 13.43 20.91
CA LEU A 247 13.23 13.53 21.80
C LEU A 247 12.70 12.14 22.18
N ASN A 248 12.56 11.24 21.21
CA ASN A 248 12.16 9.85 21.47
C ASN A 248 13.15 9.13 22.37
N LEU A 249 14.45 9.25 22.09
CA LEU A 249 15.49 8.69 22.97
C LEU A 249 15.37 9.25 24.40
N GLY A 250 15.12 10.55 24.55
CA GLY A 250 14.85 11.16 25.85
C GLY A 250 13.65 10.53 26.56
N ILE A 251 12.53 10.35 25.86
CA ILE A 251 11.32 9.73 26.43
C ILE A 251 11.58 8.28 26.83
N TYR A 252 12.19 7.46 25.97
CA TYR A 252 12.39 6.03 26.20
C TYR A 252 13.50 5.71 27.21
N PHE A 253 14.53 6.55 27.35
CA PHE A 253 15.66 6.27 28.24
C PHE A 253 15.65 7.15 29.50
N ALA A 254 15.37 8.45 29.38
CA ALA A 254 15.47 9.37 30.51
C ALA A 254 14.31 9.20 31.52
N ILE A 255 13.08 8.95 31.05
CA ILE A 255 11.93 8.75 31.94
C ILE A 255 12.11 7.48 32.77
N PRO A 256 12.39 6.29 32.19
CA PRO A 256 12.64 5.10 32.99
C PRO A 256 13.85 5.25 33.92
N ALA A 257 14.94 5.87 33.47
CA ALA A 257 16.12 6.11 34.31
C ALA A 257 15.80 7.00 35.52
N ALA A 258 15.03 8.08 35.32
CA ALA A 258 14.60 8.96 36.41
C ALA A 258 13.70 8.24 37.42
N ILE A 259 12.80 7.37 36.95
CA ILE A 259 11.96 6.52 37.80
C ILE A 259 12.83 5.58 38.64
N ILE A 260 13.80 4.88 38.01
CA ILE A 260 14.72 3.96 38.71
C ILE A 260 15.55 4.71 39.76
N ILE A 261 16.08 5.88 39.43
CA ILE A 261 16.86 6.70 40.38
C ILE A 261 15.99 7.16 41.56
N LYS A 262 14.75 7.58 41.29
CA LYS A 262 13.80 7.99 42.34
C LYS A 262 13.39 6.82 43.24
N LEU A 263 13.22 5.63 42.68
CA LEU A 263 12.94 4.40 43.44
C LEU A 263 14.15 3.93 44.25
N ARG A 264 15.39 4.13 43.77
CA ARG A 264 16.61 3.83 44.52
C ARG A 264 16.95 4.85 45.61
N ARG A 265 16.45 6.08 45.49
CA ARG A 265 16.62 7.16 46.48
C ARG A 265 15.57 7.15 47.59
N LYS A 266 14.55 6.30 47.46
CA LYS A 266 13.48 6.11 48.45
C LYS A 266 13.71 4.80 49.18
#